data_AF-A0A3N5UJ42-F1
#
_entry.id   AF-A0A3N5UJ42-F1
#
_cell.length_a   1.000
_cell.length_b   1.000
_cell.length_c   1.000
_cell.angle_alpha   90.00
_cell.angle_beta   90.00
_cell.angle_gamma   90.00
#
_symmetry.space_group_name_H-M   'P 1'
#
loop_
_entity.id
_entity.type
_entity.pdbx_description
1 polymer ?
#
loop_
_entity_poly.entity_id
_entity_poly.type
_entity_poly.pdbx_seq_one_letter_code
_entity_poly.pdbx_strand_id
1 'polypeptide(L)' 'MVTYLNIALIIISVLLILSVIIQSKGAGLGGLTGADTGSIFTARRGVERTLFWVTIILSVIFFALVITLLLIA' A
#
# COMPACT_ATOMS: atom_id res chain seq x y z
N MET A 1 6.26 26.45 -5.03
CA MET A 1 6.50 25.45 -3.96
C MET A 1 5.42 24.38 -3.99
N VAL A 2 4.14 24.77 -3.98
CA VAL A 2 2.97 23.89 -4.09
C VAL A 2 3.01 22.94 -5.31
N THR A 3 3.46 23.43 -6.49
CA THR A 3 3.58 22.59 -7.70
C THR A 3 4.50 21.38 -7.51
N TYR A 4 5.62 21.54 -6.80
CA TYR A 4 6.54 20.44 -6.53
C TYR A 4 5.92 19.40 -5.59
N LEU A 5 5.18 19.84 -4.58
CA LEU A 5 4.44 18.95 -3.68
C LEU A 5 3.35 18.16 -4.42
N ASN A 6 2.62 18.81 -5.32
CA ASN A 6 1.61 18.16 -6.15
C ASN A 6 2.21 17.07 -7.05
N ILE A 7 3.35 17.35 -7.69
CA ILE A 7 4.07 16.35 -8.51
C ILE A 7 4.53 15.18 -7.64
N ALA A 8 5.10 15.44 -6.46
CA ALA A 8 5.52 14.40 -5.52
C ALA A 8 4.33 13.54 -5.05
N LEU A 9 3.19 14.15 -4.75
CA LEU A 9 1.96 13.46 -4.36
C LEU A 9 1.44 12.52 -5.44
N ILE A 10 1.44 12.97 -6.71
CA ILE A 10 1.02 12.12 -7.84
C ILE A 10 1.93 10.89 -7.94
N ILE A 11 3.25 11.09 -7.88
CA ILE A 11 4.22 9.99 -7.98
C ILE A 11 4.05 8.99 -6.84
N ILE A 12 3.99 9.48 -5.59
CA ILE A 12 3.86 8.62 -4.41
C ILE A 12 2.51 7.88 -4.42
N SER A 13 1.42 8.54 -4.83
CA SER A 13 0.10 7.92 -4.97
C SER A 13 0.12 6.74 -5.94
N VAL A 14 0.71 6.94 -7.13
CA VAL A 14 0.83 5.88 -8.14
C VAL A 14 1.66 4.71 -7.62
N LEU A 15 2.80 4.98 -6.99
CA LEU A 15 3.64 3.92 -6.40
C LEU A 15 2.90 3.16 -5.29
N LEU A 16 2.12 3.85 -4.46
CA LEU A 16 1.34 3.24 -3.39
C LEU A 16 0.24 2.35 -3.95
N ILE A 17 -0.50 2.81 -4.96
CA ILE A 17 -1.52 2.01 -5.65
C ILE A 17 -0.92 0.74 -6.24
N LEU A 18 0.19 0.86 -6.99
CA LEU A 18 0.89 -0.29 -7.57
C LEU A 18 1.37 -1.26 -6.48
N SER A 19 1.92 -0.72 -5.39
CA SER A 19 2.39 -1.51 -4.25
C SER A 19 1.24 -2.31 -3.60
N VAL A 20 0.08 -1.69 -3.38
CA VAL A 20 -1.11 -2.34 -2.81
C VAL A 20 -1.66 -3.44 -3.73
N ILE A 21 -1.74 -3.18 -5.05
CA ILE A 21 -2.23 -4.16 -6.03
C ILE A 21 -1.32 -5.41 -6.05
N ILE A 22 -0.01 -5.23 -6.00
CA ILE A 22 0.93 -6.36 -6.01
C ILE A 22 0.78 -7.23 -4.76
N GLN A 23 0.42 -6.63 -3.61
CA GLN A 23 0.24 -7.33 -2.34
C GLN A 23 -1.11 -8.04 -2.20
N SER A 24 -2.12 -7.76 -3.02
CA SER A 24 -3.47 -8.32 -2.84
C SER A 24 -3.61 -9.82 -3.20
N LYS A 25 -2.49 -10.53 -3.39
CA LYS A 25 -2.45 -11.97 -3.70
C LYS A 25 -2.79 -12.80 -2.47
N GLY A 26 -4.07 -13.11 -2.26
CA GLY A 26 -4.49 -14.10 -1.25
C GLY A 26 -5.83 -13.82 -0.57
N ALA A 27 -6.37 -12.61 -0.67
CA ALA A 27 -7.69 -12.28 -0.11
C ALA A 27 -8.84 -12.45 -1.12
N GLY A 28 -8.61 -13.20 -2.20
CA GLY A 28 -9.58 -13.36 -3.28
C GLY A 28 -10.62 -14.42 -2.96
N LEU A 29 -11.80 -13.99 -2.49
CA LEU A 29 -13.09 -14.72 -2.51
C LEU A 29 -13.21 -16.07 -1.77
N GLY A 30 -12.11 -16.79 -1.47
CA GLY A 30 -12.14 -18.09 -0.80
C GLY A 30 -12.54 -18.05 0.68
N GLY A 31 -12.43 -16.89 1.32
CA GLY A 31 -12.92 -16.67 2.69
C GLY A 31 -14.43 -16.37 2.79
N LEU A 32 -15.08 -16.09 1.65
CA LEU A 32 -16.50 -15.72 1.59
C LEU A 32 -17.41 -16.94 1.35
N THR A 33 -16.86 -18.07 0.92
CA THR A 33 -17.62 -19.26 0.52
C THR A 33 -17.81 -20.29 1.63
N GLY A 34 -17.21 -20.09 2.82
CA GLY A 34 -17.36 -20.98 3.98
C GLY A 34 -16.86 -22.41 3.76
N ALA A 35 -16.30 -22.72 2.59
CA ALA A 35 -15.68 -23.99 2.30
C ALA A 35 -14.28 -23.97 2.93
N ASP A 36 -14.11 -24.72 4.02
CA ASP A 36 -12.84 -24.98 4.69
C ASP A 36 -11.82 -25.59 3.73
N THR A 37 -11.24 -24.75 2.87
CA THR A 37 -9.93 -25.04 2.28
C THR A 37 -8.94 -24.65 3.37
N GLY A 38 -8.60 -25.66 4.19
CA GLY A 38 -7.79 -25.52 5.39
C GLY A 38 -6.78 -24.39 5.22
N SER A 39 -6.94 -23.37 6.06
CA SER A 39 -6.19 -22.12 6.02
C SER A 39 -4.69 -22.42 5.96
N ILE A 40 -4.15 -22.51 4.74
CA ILE A 40 -2.72 -22.52 4.53
C ILE A 40 -2.31 -21.07 4.77
N PHE A 41 -2.16 -20.72 6.05
CA PHE A 41 -1.40 -19.55 6.47
C PHE A 41 0.03 -19.80 6.03
N THR A 42 0.32 -19.55 4.75
CA THR A 42 1.71 -19.44 4.32
C THR A 42 2.27 -18.26 5.10
N ALA A 43 3.18 -18.55 6.03
CA ALA A 43 3.90 -17.50 6.71
C ALA A 43 4.53 -16.60 5.64
N ARG A 44 4.31 -15.29 5.70
CA ARG A 44 4.90 -14.34 4.76
C ARG A 44 6.43 -14.42 4.86
N ARG A 45 7.09 -15.16 3.96
CA ARG A 45 8.57 -15.31 3.93
C ARG A 45 9.14 -14.45 2.81
N GLY A 46 10.18 -13.66 3.09
CA GLY A 46 10.96 -12.94 2.08
C GLY A 46 10.27 -11.71 1.49
N VAL A 47 10.10 -11.70 0.16
CA VAL A 47 9.71 -10.52 -0.66
C VAL A 47 8.39 -9.91 -0.22
N GLU A 48 7.44 -10.72 0.23
CA GLU A 48 6.12 -10.26 0.66
C GLU A 48 6.17 -9.41 1.94
N ARG A 49 7.08 -9.73 2.87
CA ARG A 49 7.30 -8.91 4.08
C ARG A 49 7.92 -7.58 3.71
N THR A 50 8.89 -7.56 2.79
CA THR A 50 9.53 -6.32 2.33
C THR A 50 8.54 -5.41 1.63
N LEU A 51 7.70 -5.95 0.73
CA LEU A 51 6.65 -5.17 0.05
C LEU A 51 5.69 -4.54 1.06
N PHE A 52 5.28 -5.28 2.10
CA PHE A 52 4.42 -4.75 3.16
C PHE A 52 5.05 -3.58 3.91
N TRP A 53 6.33 -3.69 4.29
CA TRP A 53 7.05 -2.58 4.92
C TRP A 53 7.20 -1.37 3.99
N VAL A 54 7.48 -1.60 2.71
CA VAL A 54 7.57 -0.53 1.69
C VAL A 54 6.25 0.23 1.59
N THR A 55 5.10 -0.45 1.58
CA THR A 55 3.79 0.20 1.50
C THR A 55 3.47 1.00 2.74
N ILE A 56 3.82 0.51 3.92
CA ILE A 56 3.67 1.27 5.17
C ILE A 56 4.47 2.56 5.08
N ILE A 57 5.74 2.48 4.66
CA ILE A 57 6.61 3.66 4.52
C ILE A 57 6.04 4.63 3.49
N LEU A 58 5.62 4.14 2.32
CA LEU A 58 4.99 4.97 1.28
C LEU A 58 3.71 5.64 1.77
N SER A 59 2.90 4.93 2.54
CA SER A 59 1.66 5.47 3.10
C SER A 59 1.93 6.59 4.10
N VAL A 60 2.88 6.41 5.00
CA VAL A 60 3.30 7.45 5.95
C VAL A 60 3.80 8.69 5.22
N ILE A 61 4.66 8.51 4.20
CA ILE A 61 5.17 9.61 3.38
C ILE A 61 4.02 10.33 2.64
N PHE A 62 3.09 9.57 2.05
CA PHE A 62 1.94 10.13 1.37
C PHE A 62 1.11 11.04 2.29
N PHE A 63 0.74 10.56 3.48
CA PHE A 63 0.00 11.36 4.45
C PHE A 63 0.77 12.59 4.92
N ALA A 64 2.08 12.46 5.17
CA ALA A 64 2.93 13.59 5.55
C ALA A 64 2.95 14.67 4.44
N LEU A 65 3.04 14.26 3.16
CA LEU A 65 2.99 15.18 2.03
C LEU A 65 1.63 15.86 1.89
N VAL A 66 0.52 15.12 2.08
CA VAL A 66 -0.85 15.69 2.03
C VAL A 66 -1.05 16.71 3.13
N ILE A 67 -0.63 16.40 4.37
CA ILE A 67 -0.73 17.33 5.50
C ILE A 67 0.13 18.58 5.25
N THR A 68 1.36 18.40 4.78
CA THR A 68 2.27 19.51 4.46
C THR A 68 1.68 20.41 3.37
N LEU A 69 1.09 19.83 2.33
CA LEU A 69 0.39 20.57 1.29
C LEU A 69 -0.78 21.38 1.88
N LEU A 70 -1.61 20.74 2.71
CA LEU A 70 -2.77 21.40 3.34
C LEU A 70 -2.35 22.59 4.22
N LEU A 71 -1.24 22.47 4.96
CA LEU A 71 -0.75 23.55 5.82
C LEU A 71 -0.16 24.75 5.05
N ILE A 72 0.34 24.51 3.83
CA ILE A 72 1.03 25.53 3.01
C ILE A 72 0.09 26.17 1.99
N ALA A 73 -0.91 25.43 1.51
CA ALA A 73 -1.92 25.89 0.56
C ALA A 73 -2.95 26.82 1.22
#